data_AF-A0A329XHE0-F1
#
_entry.id   AF-A0A329XHE0-F1
#
_cell.length_a   1.000
_cell.length_b   1.000
_cell.length_c   1.000
_cell.angle_alpha   90.00
_cell.angle_beta   90.00
_cell.angle_gamma   90.00
#
_symmetry.space_group_name_H-M   'P 1'
#
loop_
_entity.id
_entity.type
_entity.pdbx_description
1 polymer ?
#
loop_
_entity_poly.entity_id
_entity_poly.type
_entity_poly.pdbx_seq_one_letter_code
_entity_poly.pdbx_strand_id
1 'polypeptide(L)' 'GVSDPLAARAAELHAQALQADALAARYRAERDELIDRLREAEPKRWSYTALAQALGCSRELIAQIVRRRR' A
#
# COMPACT_ATOMS: atom_id res chain seq x y z
N GLY A 1 13.89 8.72 39.07
CA GLY A 1 13.48 8.01 37.85
C GLY A 1 14.31 8.53 36.72
N VAL A 2 15.29 7.76 36.26
CA VAL A 2 16.13 8.12 35.12
C VAL A 2 15.62 7.27 33.96
N SER A 3 15.07 7.92 32.93
CA SER A 3 14.66 7.24 31.71
C SER A 3 15.91 6.73 31.01
N ASP A 4 15.96 5.44 30.70
CA ASP A 4 17.06 4.85 29.94
C ASP A 4 17.11 5.50 28.54
N PRO A 5 18.27 6.05 28.11
CA PRO A 5 18.38 6.75 26.83
C PRO A 5 18.17 5.84 25.62
N LEU A 6 18.49 4.54 25.73
CA LEU A 6 18.21 3.56 24.68
C LEU A 6 16.71 3.29 24.59
N ALA A 7 16.03 3.19 25.72
CA ALA A 7 14.58 3.02 25.75
C ALA A 7 13.86 4.23 25.14
N ALA A 8 14.30 5.45 25.45
CA ALA A 8 13.77 6.67 24.83
C ALA A 8 13.96 6.66 23.30
N ARG A 9 15.17 6.31 22.83
CA ARG A 9 15.45 6.23 21.41
C ARG A 9 14.63 5.15 20.69
N ALA A 10 14.44 3.99 21.33
CA ALA A 10 13.59 2.92 20.79
C ALA A 10 12.13 3.38 20.65
N ALA A 11 11.61 4.10 21.64
CA ALA A 11 10.25 4.65 21.59
C ALA A 11 10.07 5.67 20.46
N GLU A 12 11.05 6.57 20.25
CA GLU A 12 11.04 7.52 19.13
C GLU A 12 10.99 6.81 17.76
N LEU A 13 11.87 5.84 17.56
CA LEU A 13 11.95 5.10 16.29
C LEU A 13 10.66 4.30 16.04
N HIS A 14 10.07 3.73 17.09
CA HIS A 14 8.79 3.05 16.99
C HIS A 14 7.67 4.00 16.57
N ALA A 15 7.61 5.20 17.17
CA ALA A 15 6.63 6.21 16.78
C ALA A 15 6.80 6.65 15.32
N GLN A 16 8.04 6.82 14.84
CA GLN A 16 8.33 7.14 13.44
C GLN A 16 7.90 6.02 12.49
N ALA A 17 8.17 4.76 12.85
CA ALA A 17 7.73 3.60 12.06
C ALA A 17 6.19 3.54 11.96
N LEU A 18 5.47 3.73 13.08
CA LEU A 18 4.00 3.77 13.07
C LEU A 18 3.45 4.88 12.16
N GLN A 19 4.07 6.05 12.16
CA GLN A 19 3.67 7.16 11.27
C GLN A 19 3.93 6.82 9.80
N ALA A 20 5.09 6.23 9.49
CA ALA A 20 5.42 5.78 8.14
C ALA A 20 4.47 4.69 7.65
N ASP A 21 4.13 3.73 8.51
CA ASP A 21 3.19 2.66 8.22
C ASP A 21 1.78 3.18 7.98
N ALA A 22 1.32 4.15 8.79
CA ALA A 22 0.04 4.81 8.59
C ALA A 22 -0.03 5.53 7.24
N LEU A 23 1.04 6.24 6.88
CA LEU A 23 1.13 6.92 5.58
C LEU A 23 1.15 5.92 4.42
N ALA A 24 1.94 4.85 4.54
CA ALA A 24 2.00 3.78 3.55
C ALA A 24 0.65 3.08 3.39
N ALA A 25 -0.11 2.90 4.47
CA ALA A 25 -1.47 2.35 4.41
C ALA A 25 -2.42 3.24 3.61
N ARG A 26 -2.34 4.57 3.80
CA ARG A 26 -3.14 5.54 3.02
C ARG A 26 -2.80 5.48 1.53
N TYR A 27 -1.52 5.46 1.17
CA TYR A 27 -1.10 5.33 -0.23
C TYR A 27 -1.54 4.01 -0.86
N ARG A 28 -1.48 2.89 -0.13
CA ARG A 28 -1.98 1.61 -0.63
C ARG A 28 -3.50 1.66 -0.85
N ALA A 29 -4.26 2.25 0.08
CA ALA A 29 -5.70 2.37 -0.06
C ALA A 29 -6.07 3.19 -1.32
N GLU A 30 -5.44 4.34 -1.51
CA GLU A 30 -5.67 5.21 -2.68
C GLU A 30 -5.27 4.51 -3.99
N ARG A 31 -4.10 3.87 -4.04
CA ARG A 31 -3.67 3.07 -5.21
C ARG A 31 -4.69 1.99 -5.54
N ASP A 32 -5.17 1.27 -4.53
CA ASP A 32 -6.11 0.18 -4.69
C ASP A 32 -7.46 0.70 -5.24
N GLU A 33 -7.90 1.90 -4.83
CA GLU A 33 -9.10 2.56 -5.41
C GLU A 33 -8.90 2.93 -6.87
N LEU A 34 -7.73 3.43 -7.23
CA LEU A 34 -7.42 3.78 -8.62
C LEU A 34 -7.38 2.52 -9.50
N ILE A 35 -6.79 1.43 -9.02
CA ILE A 35 -6.77 0.14 -9.74
C ILE A 35 -8.20 -0.35 -10.03
N ASP A 36 -9.09 -0.30 -9.03
CA ASP A 36 -10.47 -0.72 -9.23
C ASP A 36 -11.20 0.17 -10.23
N ARG A 37 -11.08 1.49 -10.13
CA ARG A 37 -11.70 2.42 -11.09
C ARG A 37 -11.22 2.18 -12.51
N LEU A 38 -9.92 1.93 -12.71
CA LEU A 38 -9.37 1.57 -14.03
C LEU A 38 -9.98 0.26 -14.55
N ARG A 39 -10.13 -0.73 -13.67
CA ARG A 39 -10.75 -2.03 -14.00
C ARG A 39 -12.23 -1.90 -14.37
N GLU A 40 -12.97 -1.04 -13.68
CA GLU A 40 -14.38 -0.79 -13.96
C GLU A 40 -14.58 -0.01 -15.26
N ALA A 41 -13.77 1.03 -15.49
CA ALA A 41 -13.91 1.90 -16.66
C ALA A 41 -13.59 1.18 -17.99
N GLU A 42 -12.46 0.46 -18.06
CA GLU A 42 -12.04 -0.21 -19.30
C GLU A 42 -11.47 -1.62 -19.02
N PRO A 43 -12.30 -2.61 -18.66
CA PRO A 43 -11.83 -3.93 -18.23
C PRO A 43 -11.08 -4.71 -19.31
N LYS A 44 -11.30 -4.41 -20.60
CA LYS A 44 -10.59 -5.04 -21.73
C LYS A 44 -9.20 -4.44 -21.95
N ARG A 45 -9.04 -3.13 -21.70
CA ARG A 45 -7.77 -2.41 -21.82
C ARG A 45 -6.88 -2.67 -20.59
N TRP A 46 -7.45 -2.52 -19.41
CA TRP A 46 -6.76 -2.69 -18.13
C TRP A 46 -6.81 -4.14 -17.66
N SER A 47 -6.17 -5.04 -18.40
CA SER A 47 -5.94 -6.41 -17.92
C SER A 47 -5.00 -6.42 -16.70
N TYR A 48 -4.98 -7.52 -15.93
CA TYR A 48 -4.10 -7.62 -14.75
C TYR A 48 -2.62 -7.46 -15.13
N THR A 49 -2.21 -8.00 -16.28
CA THR A 49 -0.85 -7.85 -16.81
C THR A 49 -0.55 -6.40 -17.21
N ALA A 50 -1.50 -5.71 -17.87
CA ALA A 50 -1.31 -4.32 -18.29
C ALA A 50 -1.16 -3.38 -17.09
N LEU A 51 -1.97 -3.58 -16.03
CA LEU A 51 -1.85 -2.82 -14.78
C LEU A 51 -0.53 -3.10 -14.06
N ALA A 52 -0.13 -4.36 -13.98
CA ALA A 52 1.13 -4.75 -13.37
C ALA A 52 2.33 -4.09 -14.06
N GLN A 53 2.36 -4.08 -15.40
CA GLN A 53 3.40 -3.42 -16.19
C GLN A 53 3.39 -1.90 -16.00
N ALA A 54 2.22 -1.26 -16.07
CA ALA A 54 2.11 0.20 -15.93
C ALA A 54 2.53 0.69 -14.54
N LEU A 55 2.25 -0.08 -13.49
CA LEU A 55 2.53 0.27 -12.10
C LEU A 55 3.88 -0.25 -11.59
N GLY A 56 4.61 -1.03 -12.39
CA GLY A 56 5.88 -1.62 -11.99
C GLY A 56 5.75 -2.61 -10.83
N CYS A 57 4.66 -3.37 -10.78
CA CYS A 57 4.39 -4.32 -9.70
C CYS A 57 4.03 -5.72 -10.23
N SER A 58 3.88 -6.69 -9.34
CA SER A 58 3.53 -8.05 -9.73
C SER A 58 2.05 -8.16 -10.12
N ARG A 59 1.76 -9.08 -11.05
CA ARG A 59 0.38 -9.39 -11.44
C ARG A 59 -0.40 -9.97 -10.27
N GLU A 60 0.27 -10.71 -9.40
CA GLU A 60 -0.28 -11.30 -8.18
C GLU A 60 -0.77 -10.21 -7.22
N LEU A 61 -0.04 -9.10 -7.08
CA LEU A 61 -0.48 -7.97 -6.26
C LEU A 61 -1.79 -7.39 -6.81
N ILE A 62 -1.87 -7.14 -8.11
CA ILE A 62 -3.10 -6.62 -8.76
C ILE A 62 -4.26 -7.58 -8.54
N ALA A 63 -4.06 -8.88 -8.73
CA ALA A 63 -5.09 -9.88 -8.51
C ALA A 63 -5.57 -9.92 -7.05
N GLN A 64 -4.66 -9.79 -6.08
CA GLN A 64 -5.01 -9.72 -4.65
C GLN A 64 -5.84 -8.48 -4.33
N ILE A 65 -5.46 -7.31 -4.87
CA ILE A 65 -6.19 -6.05 -4.67
C ILE A 65 -7.61 -6.17 -5.20
N VAL A 66 -7.75 -6.54 -6.47
CA VAL A 66 -9.07 -6.67 -7.13
C VAL A 66 -9.93 -7.74 -6.45
N ARG A 67 -9.32 -8.81 -5.90
CA ARG A 67 -10.06 -9.85 -5.17
C ARG A 67 -10.54 -9.38 -3.80
N ARG A 68 -9.76 -8.60 -3.04
CA ARG A 68 -10.15 -8.12 -1.70
C ARG A 68 -11.32 -7.13 -1.73
N ARG A 69 -11.53 -6.49 -2.87
CA ARG A 69 -12.53 -5.44 -3.11
C ARG A 69 -13.88 -5.98 -3.59
N ARG A 70 -13.91 -7.24 -4.06
CA ARG A 70 -15.13 -7.96 -4.47
C ARG A 70 -15.65 -8.82 -3.33
#